data_AF-A0A2M9ZEG2-F1
#
_entry.id   AF-A0A2M9ZEG2-F1
#
_cell.length_a   1.000
_cell.length_b   1.000
_cell.length_c   1.000
_cell.angle_alpha   90.00
_cell.angle_beta   90.00
_cell.angle_gamma   90.00
#
_symmetry.space_group_name_H-M   'P 1'
#
loop_
_entity.id
_entity.type
_entity.pdbx_description
1 polymer ?
#
loop_
_entity_poly.entity_id
_entity_poly.type
_entity_poly.pdbx_seq_one_letter_code
_entity_poly.pdbx_strand_id
1 'polypeptide(L)'
;MKLRIGFASTSILFLLFSASPNFAFGTYSEGWTVGKLLQFESRGIVYESYEGIIEVTGYDPSEACDAFRDECFTPTKKKVNFSVRPENADLVNFLSKQLNQTIIIQFNIHRVQAIALSSDVEVIHAQYQENIIPQTDSLSDPKQKMTVWVQAHDTPQPIEKMSGKKTGGKRNFSVTGRILSLEYKGTMVGTYEGLYLDESRGKVHPFSITSDEMAEFAWKALKYNGKYYMGISVAFVTGLRQSDYDLFEINFKEPAGGLEKQKK
;
A
#
# COMPACT_ATOMS: atom_id res chain seq x y z
N MET A 1 -20.85 -76.46 9.21
CA MET A 1 -20.19 -75.60 10.23
C MET A 1 -18.76 -75.32 9.78
N LYS A 2 -18.32 -74.07 9.91
CA LYS A 2 -17.01 -73.48 9.52
C LYS A 2 -16.89 -72.95 8.08
N LEU A 3 -17.51 -71.77 7.94
CA LEU A 3 -17.15 -70.66 7.07
C LEU A 3 -15.64 -70.35 7.13
N ARG A 4 -14.97 -70.19 5.99
CA ARG A 4 -13.66 -69.51 5.91
C ARG A 4 -13.73 -68.45 4.82
N ILE A 5 -13.89 -67.22 5.27
CA ILE A 5 -13.89 -65.98 4.50
C ILE A 5 -12.45 -65.71 4.07
N GLY A 6 -12.23 -65.65 2.76
CA GLY A 6 -10.97 -65.20 2.17
C GLY A 6 -10.79 -63.70 2.37
N PHE A 7 -9.59 -63.33 2.79
CA PHE A 7 -9.13 -61.97 3.04
C PHE A 7 -9.35 -61.05 1.82
N ALA A 8 -10.04 -59.94 2.05
CA ALA A 8 -10.18 -58.84 1.10
C ALA A 8 -8.85 -58.07 1.00
N SER A 9 -8.28 -58.07 -0.20
CA SER A 9 -7.12 -57.27 -0.58
C SER A 9 -7.58 -55.93 -1.14
N THR A 10 -6.89 -54.86 -0.73
CA THR A 10 -6.63 -53.62 -1.50
C THR A 10 -7.84 -52.78 -1.94
N SER A 11 -8.11 -51.69 -1.23
CA SER A 11 -7.63 -50.36 -1.67
C SER A 11 -8.24 -49.28 -0.78
N ILE A 12 -7.37 -48.71 0.04
CA ILE A 12 -7.62 -47.51 0.82
C ILE A 12 -7.71 -46.34 -0.16
N LEU A 13 -8.91 -45.84 -0.43
CA LEU A 13 -9.11 -44.54 -1.06
C LEU A 13 -9.49 -43.55 0.04
N PHE A 14 -8.48 -43.05 0.76
CA PHE A 14 -8.61 -41.83 1.54
C PHE A 14 -8.77 -40.67 0.55
N LEU A 15 -10.02 -40.31 0.25
CA LEU A 15 -10.34 -38.98 -0.25
C LEU A 15 -10.11 -37.99 0.90
N LEU A 16 -8.83 -37.68 1.15
CA LEU A 16 -8.45 -36.44 1.80
C LEU A 16 -8.74 -35.34 0.78
N PHE A 17 -9.97 -34.84 0.79
CA PHE A 17 -10.19 -33.43 0.47
C PHE A 17 -9.44 -32.64 1.54
N SER A 18 -8.14 -32.41 1.32
CA SER A 18 -7.46 -31.25 1.87
C SER A 18 -8.10 -30.04 1.22
N ALA A 19 -9.30 -29.69 1.70
CA ALA A 19 -9.78 -28.33 1.66
C ALA A 19 -8.79 -27.53 2.49
N SER A 20 -7.74 -27.04 1.83
CA SER A 20 -6.95 -25.93 2.34
C SER A 20 -7.95 -24.86 2.75
N PRO A 21 -7.92 -24.37 4.00
CA PRO A 21 -8.86 -23.36 4.39
C PRO A 21 -8.55 -22.13 3.54
N ASN A 22 -9.55 -21.70 2.76
CA ASN A 22 -9.51 -20.44 2.03
C ASN A 22 -9.49 -19.32 3.07
N PHE A 23 -8.29 -18.94 3.49
CA PHE A 23 -8.09 -17.91 4.49
C PHE A 23 -8.19 -16.52 3.84
N ALA A 24 -9.12 -15.71 4.38
CA ALA A 24 -9.53 -14.37 3.98
C ALA A 24 -10.23 -14.25 2.60
N PHE A 25 -11.54 -14.50 2.62
CA PHE A 25 -12.45 -14.41 1.47
C PHE A 25 -12.84 -12.93 1.19
N GLY A 26 -12.00 -12.22 0.45
CA GLY A 26 -12.35 -11.01 -0.29
C GLY A 26 -12.12 -11.26 -1.78
N THR A 27 -12.98 -10.75 -2.66
CA THR A 27 -12.84 -10.94 -4.12
C THR A 27 -11.65 -10.16 -4.69
N TYR A 28 -11.21 -9.11 -3.99
CA TYR A 28 -10.09 -8.27 -4.37
C TYR A 28 -9.29 -7.80 -3.13
N SER A 29 -8.04 -7.37 -3.34
CA SER A 29 -7.30 -6.50 -2.40
C SER A 29 -7.39 -5.05 -2.85
N GLU A 30 -7.48 -4.12 -1.91
CA GLU A 30 -7.54 -2.68 -2.20
C GLU A 30 -6.17 -2.03 -1.94
N GLY A 31 -5.79 -1.06 -2.76
CA GLY A 31 -4.59 -0.28 -2.53
C GLY A 31 -4.59 1.09 -3.20
N TRP A 32 -3.59 1.87 -2.82
CA TRP A 32 -3.29 3.20 -3.36
C TRP A 32 -1.86 3.22 -3.88
N THR A 33 -1.62 3.87 -5.02
CA THR A 33 -0.25 4.03 -5.55
C THR A 33 -0.08 5.33 -6.32
N VAL A 34 1.14 5.86 -6.27
CA VAL A 34 1.59 7.00 -7.06
C VAL A 34 2.27 6.46 -8.33
N GLY A 35 1.83 6.94 -9.49
CA GLY A 35 2.42 6.52 -10.75
C GLY A 35 2.23 7.52 -11.87
N LYS A 36 3.05 7.41 -12.92
CA LYS A 36 2.93 8.21 -14.13
C LYS A 36 2.01 7.49 -15.11
N LEU A 37 0.91 8.12 -15.49
CA LEU A 37 0.01 7.56 -16.49
C LEU A 37 0.67 7.66 -17.87
N LEU A 38 0.95 6.53 -18.52
CA LEU A 38 1.62 6.49 -19.82
C LEU A 38 0.65 6.34 -20.99
N GLN A 39 -0.43 5.58 -20.78
CA GLN A 39 -1.39 5.24 -21.82
C GLN A 39 -2.77 5.08 -21.19
N PHE A 40 -3.81 5.51 -21.89
CA PHE A 40 -5.20 5.33 -21.51
C PHE A 40 -6.08 5.44 -22.76
N GLU A 41 -6.85 4.41 -23.05
CA GLU A 41 -7.65 4.30 -24.26
C GLU A 41 -8.86 3.40 -24.04
N SER A 42 -9.93 3.66 -24.79
CA SER A 42 -11.09 2.75 -24.82
C SER A 42 -10.71 1.49 -25.59
N ARG A 43 -10.92 0.33 -24.97
CA ARG A 43 -10.67 -0.99 -25.57
C ARG A 43 -11.71 -1.99 -25.09
N GLY A 44 -12.08 -2.92 -25.94
CA GLY A 44 -13.05 -3.96 -25.59
C GLY A 44 -13.73 -4.51 -26.84
N ILE A 45 -13.58 -5.82 -27.10
CA ILE A 45 -14.24 -6.49 -28.22
C ILE A 45 -15.62 -7.03 -27.79
N VAL A 46 -15.77 -7.39 -26.49
CA VAL A 46 -16.97 -8.05 -25.95
C VAL A 46 -17.68 -7.22 -24.86
N TYR A 47 -16.92 -6.45 -24.06
CA TYR A 47 -17.44 -5.51 -23.06
C TYR A 47 -16.67 -4.19 -23.20
N GLU A 48 -17.36 -3.06 -23.11
CA GLU A 48 -16.71 -1.75 -23.13
C GLU A 48 -15.88 -1.58 -21.85
N SER A 49 -14.56 -1.41 -21.97
CA SER A 49 -13.69 -1.00 -20.87
C SER A 49 -12.72 0.09 -21.35
N TYR A 50 -12.06 0.72 -20.39
CA TYR A 50 -10.92 1.58 -20.67
C TYR A 50 -9.68 0.90 -20.11
N GLU A 51 -8.62 0.87 -20.90
CA GLU A 51 -7.39 0.18 -20.58
C GLU A 51 -6.25 1.19 -20.54
N GLY A 52 -5.36 1.05 -19.57
CA GLY A 52 -4.24 1.95 -19.40
C GLY A 52 -2.96 1.28 -18.93
N ILE A 53 -1.88 2.02 -19.04
CA ILE A 53 -0.56 1.63 -18.53
C ILE A 53 -0.09 2.72 -17.59
N ILE A 54 0.20 2.36 -16.35
CA ILE A 54 0.80 3.24 -15.35
C ILE A 54 2.23 2.79 -15.04
N GLU A 55 3.16 3.74 -14.99
CA GLU A 55 4.53 3.50 -14.54
C GLU A 55 4.64 3.83 -13.05
N VAL A 56 4.92 2.80 -12.25
CA VAL A 56 5.13 2.91 -10.80
C VAL A 56 6.60 2.72 -10.46
N THR A 57 7.01 3.24 -9.31
CA THR A 57 8.36 3.02 -8.78
C THR A 57 8.32 1.87 -7.79
N GLY A 58 9.18 0.87 -7.98
CA GLY A 58 9.35 -0.26 -7.08
C GLY A 58 10.82 -0.61 -6.89
N TYR A 59 11.09 -1.85 -6.48
CA TYR A 59 12.44 -2.43 -6.39
C TYR A 59 12.45 -3.86 -6.96
N ASP A 60 13.64 -4.39 -7.19
CA ASP A 60 13.84 -5.79 -7.58
C ASP A 60 14.05 -6.64 -6.31
N PRO A 61 13.14 -7.56 -5.96
CA PRO A 61 13.31 -8.42 -4.79
C PRO A 61 14.44 -9.45 -4.94
N SER A 62 14.96 -9.65 -6.16
CA SER A 62 16.08 -10.55 -6.44
C SER A 62 17.45 -9.87 -6.38
N GLU A 63 17.51 -8.57 -6.05
CA GLU A 63 18.75 -7.82 -5.91
C GLU A 63 19.64 -8.48 -4.82
N ALA A 64 20.85 -8.89 -5.21
CA ALA A 64 21.84 -9.41 -4.28
C ALA A 64 22.22 -8.31 -3.28
N CYS A 65 22.00 -8.58 -1.99
CA CYS A 65 21.84 -7.54 -0.98
C CYS A 65 22.71 -7.81 0.25
N ASP A 66 23.57 -6.85 0.63
CA ASP A 66 24.14 -6.78 1.97
C ASP A 66 23.24 -5.91 2.88
N ALA A 67 22.41 -6.58 3.68
CA ALA A 67 21.49 -5.93 4.61
C ALA A 67 22.18 -5.10 5.70
N PHE A 68 23.48 -5.32 5.97
CA PHE A 68 24.23 -4.52 6.95
C PHE A 68 24.74 -3.20 6.36
N ARG A 69 24.89 -3.13 5.04
CA ARG A 69 25.42 -1.95 4.34
C ARG A 69 24.33 -1.13 3.65
N ASP A 70 23.07 -1.54 3.80
CA ASP A 70 21.89 -0.91 3.19
C ASP A 70 22.04 -0.72 1.66
N GLU A 71 22.76 -1.64 0.98
CA GLU A 71 23.10 -1.53 -0.45
C GLU A 71 21.91 -1.85 -1.38
N CYS A 72 20.82 -2.35 -0.82
CA CYS A 72 19.69 -2.96 -1.53
C CYS A 72 18.62 -1.91 -1.89
N PHE A 73 17.50 -2.35 -2.47
CA PHE A 73 16.33 -1.52 -2.73
C PHE A 73 16.53 -0.44 -3.79
N THR A 74 17.31 -0.76 -4.82
CA THR A 74 17.54 0.16 -5.94
C THR A 74 16.21 0.44 -6.67
N PRO A 75 15.81 1.72 -6.85
CA PRO A 75 14.54 2.05 -7.48
C PRO A 75 14.49 1.57 -8.92
N THR A 76 13.39 0.89 -9.27
CA THR A 76 13.10 0.42 -10.63
C THR A 76 11.76 0.97 -11.08
N LYS A 77 11.62 1.19 -12.40
CA LYS A 77 10.34 1.58 -13.00
C LYS A 77 9.63 0.32 -13.50
N LYS A 78 8.38 0.13 -13.09
CA LYS A 78 7.55 -1.00 -13.49
C LYS A 78 6.31 -0.47 -14.19
N LYS A 79 5.99 -1.04 -15.36
CA LYS A 79 4.75 -0.74 -16.08
C LYS A 79 3.69 -1.73 -15.62
N VAL A 80 2.53 -1.22 -15.24
CA VAL A 80 1.39 -2.00 -14.78
C VAL A 80 0.20 -1.68 -15.67
N ASN A 81 -0.41 -2.73 -16.23
CA ASN A 81 -1.65 -2.60 -17.00
C ASN A 81 -2.83 -2.51 -16.03
N PHE A 82 -3.78 -1.64 -16.29
CA PHE A 82 -4.99 -1.52 -15.49
C PHE A 82 -6.22 -1.31 -16.36
N SER A 83 -7.37 -1.67 -15.82
CA SER A 83 -8.67 -1.47 -16.45
C SER A 83 -9.54 -0.51 -15.63
N VAL A 84 -10.42 0.21 -16.30
CA VAL A 84 -11.44 1.07 -15.70
C VAL A 84 -12.79 0.72 -16.32
N ARG A 85 -13.78 0.59 -15.45
CA ARG A 85 -15.18 0.36 -15.80
C ARG A 85 -15.81 1.61 -16.43
N PRO A 86 -16.53 1.48 -17.56
CA PRO A 86 -17.07 2.63 -18.29
C PRO A 86 -18.13 3.40 -17.50
N GLU A 87 -18.77 2.76 -16.51
CA GLU A 87 -19.78 3.38 -15.66
C GLU A 87 -19.20 4.51 -14.79
N ASN A 88 -17.88 4.54 -14.56
CA ASN A 88 -17.20 5.61 -13.84
C ASN A 88 -16.73 6.72 -14.79
N ALA A 89 -17.68 7.46 -15.35
CA ALA A 89 -17.42 8.50 -16.35
C ALA A 89 -16.47 9.59 -15.84
N ASP A 90 -16.56 9.97 -14.55
CA ASP A 90 -15.70 10.99 -13.95
C ASP A 90 -14.24 10.55 -13.91
N LEU A 91 -13.98 9.29 -13.52
CA LEU A 91 -12.64 8.71 -13.53
C LEU A 91 -12.08 8.61 -14.95
N VAL A 92 -12.88 8.13 -15.91
CA VAL A 92 -12.48 8.05 -17.33
C VAL A 92 -12.12 9.43 -17.87
N ASN A 93 -12.94 10.44 -17.58
CA ASN A 93 -12.71 11.83 -17.99
C ASN A 93 -11.47 12.44 -17.34
N PHE A 94 -11.23 12.11 -16.06
CA PHE A 94 -10.01 12.52 -15.36
C PHE A 94 -8.78 11.90 -16.04
N LEU A 95 -8.71 10.57 -16.14
CA LEU A 95 -7.56 9.83 -16.66
C LEU A 95 -7.22 10.22 -18.10
N SER A 96 -8.23 10.42 -18.95
CA SER A 96 -8.05 10.87 -20.34
C SER A 96 -7.32 12.20 -20.47
N LYS A 97 -7.37 13.05 -19.44
CA LYS A 97 -6.70 14.36 -19.39
C LYS A 97 -5.33 14.32 -18.69
N GLN A 98 -4.97 13.20 -18.07
CA GLN A 98 -3.74 13.06 -17.26
C GLN A 98 -2.63 12.25 -17.94
N LEU A 99 -2.67 12.08 -19.26
CA LEU A 99 -1.58 11.41 -19.97
C LEU A 99 -0.24 12.09 -19.70
N ASN A 100 0.77 11.28 -19.40
CA ASN A 100 2.11 11.68 -19.00
C ASN A 100 2.22 12.47 -17.68
N GLN A 101 1.16 12.54 -16.88
CA GLN A 101 1.18 13.16 -15.55
C GLN A 101 1.36 12.11 -14.45
N THR A 102 1.98 12.52 -13.34
CA THR A 102 2.01 11.73 -12.11
C THR A 102 0.71 11.94 -11.34
N ILE A 103 0.01 10.86 -11.07
CA ILE A 103 -1.28 10.83 -10.38
C ILE A 103 -1.25 9.80 -9.26
N ILE A 104 -2.22 9.89 -8.38
CA ILE A 104 -2.54 8.85 -7.42
C ILE A 104 -3.73 8.08 -7.95
N ILE A 105 -3.65 6.76 -7.90
CA ILE A 105 -4.77 5.86 -8.20
C ILE A 105 -5.11 5.02 -6.97
N GLN A 106 -6.40 4.81 -6.78
CA GLN A 106 -6.96 3.77 -5.91
C GLN A 106 -7.36 2.60 -6.80
N PHE A 107 -6.99 1.39 -6.41
CA PHE A 107 -7.21 0.21 -7.22
C PHE A 107 -7.65 -0.99 -6.39
N ASN A 108 -8.31 -1.91 -7.08
CA ASN A 108 -8.61 -3.25 -6.63
C ASN A 108 -7.79 -4.25 -7.44
N ILE A 109 -7.12 -5.19 -6.78
CA ILE A 109 -6.49 -6.35 -7.43
C ILE A 109 -7.42 -7.55 -7.26
N HIS A 110 -8.04 -8.00 -8.34
CA HIS A 110 -8.96 -9.13 -8.32
C HIS A 110 -8.19 -10.43 -8.11
N ARG A 111 -8.60 -11.21 -7.10
CA ARG A 111 -8.01 -12.54 -6.84
C ARG A 111 -8.58 -13.63 -7.75
N VAL A 112 -9.72 -13.35 -8.39
CA VAL A 112 -10.40 -14.18 -9.39
C VAL A 112 -10.65 -13.30 -10.60
N GLN A 113 -10.24 -13.75 -11.79
CA GLN A 113 -10.30 -12.95 -13.01
C GLN A 113 -11.71 -12.39 -13.26
N ALA A 114 -11.83 -11.06 -13.28
CA ALA A 114 -13.09 -10.39 -13.56
C ALA A 114 -13.40 -10.52 -15.06
N ILE A 115 -14.49 -11.20 -15.39
CA ILE A 115 -14.88 -11.54 -16.79
C ILE A 115 -14.98 -10.29 -17.70
N ALA A 116 -15.23 -9.11 -17.11
CA ALA A 116 -15.44 -7.85 -17.82
C ALA A 116 -14.21 -6.92 -17.87
N LEU A 117 -13.04 -7.33 -17.36
CA LEU A 117 -11.82 -6.51 -17.35
C LEU A 117 -10.67 -7.22 -18.08
N SER A 118 -9.80 -6.45 -18.73
CA SER A 118 -8.63 -7.00 -19.43
C SER A 118 -7.40 -7.15 -18.52
N SER A 119 -7.44 -6.58 -17.32
CA SER A 119 -6.39 -6.65 -16.29
C SER A 119 -6.95 -7.09 -14.95
N ASP A 120 -6.08 -7.69 -14.11
CA ASP A 120 -6.38 -8.01 -12.72
C ASP A 120 -6.44 -6.75 -11.84
N VAL A 121 -5.90 -5.63 -12.31
CA VAL A 121 -5.91 -4.33 -11.62
C VAL A 121 -7.04 -3.45 -12.15
N GLU A 122 -8.06 -3.21 -11.32
CA GLU A 122 -9.15 -2.29 -11.58
C GLU A 122 -8.89 -0.95 -10.88
N VAL A 123 -8.78 0.14 -11.62
CA VAL A 123 -8.70 1.49 -11.02
C VAL A 123 -10.11 1.99 -10.75
N ILE A 124 -10.38 2.37 -9.49
CA ILE A 124 -11.70 2.80 -9.02
C ILE A 124 -11.76 4.29 -8.67
N HIS A 125 -10.60 4.91 -8.44
CA HIS A 125 -10.49 6.34 -8.22
C HIS A 125 -9.12 6.86 -8.65
N ALA A 126 -9.03 8.13 -9.02
CA ALA A 126 -7.77 8.79 -9.33
C ALA A 126 -7.85 10.27 -8.97
N GLN A 127 -6.71 10.85 -8.56
CA GLN A 127 -6.61 12.25 -8.17
C GLN A 127 -5.19 12.78 -8.42
N TYR A 128 -5.04 14.10 -8.42
CA TYR A 128 -3.74 14.74 -8.45
C TYR A 128 -2.96 14.46 -7.16
N GLN A 129 -1.64 14.45 -7.27
CA GLN A 129 -0.80 14.51 -6.09
C GLN A 129 -0.62 15.98 -5.68
N GLU A 130 -0.82 16.28 -4.41
CA GLU A 130 -0.70 17.63 -3.87
C GLU A 130 0.78 17.94 -3.60
N ASN A 131 1.29 19.05 -4.13
CA ASN A 131 2.70 19.44 -3.95
C ASN A 131 2.97 20.14 -2.62
N ILE A 132 1.92 20.50 -1.88
CA ILE A 132 2.02 21.24 -0.62
C ILE A 132 1.75 20.25 0.50
N ILE A 133 2.77 19.92 1.29
CA ILE A 133 2.53 19.34 2.62
C ILE A 133 1.85 20.45 3.41
N PRO A 134 0.72 20.19 4.08
CA PRO A 134 0.07 21.23 4.83
C PRO A 134 0.98 21.55 6.04
N GLN A 135 1.63 22.70 5.98
CA GLN A 135 2.43 23.24 7.07
C GLN A 135 1.47 23.95 8.02
N THR A 136 1.65 23.71 9.31
CA THR A 136 1.10 24.59 10.34
C THR A 136 1.98 25.83 10.36
N ASP A 137 1.67 26.79 9.52
CA ASP A 137 2.06 28.14 9.85
C ASP A 137 1.39 28.45 11.19
N SER A 138 2.16 28.94 12.15
CA SER A 138 1.60 29.44 13.42
C SER A 138 0.74 30.64 13.08
N LEU A 139 -0.56 30.40 12.87
CA LEU A 139 -1.52 31.41 12.46
C LEU A 139 -1.57 32.54 13.49
N SER A 140 -1.06 33.71 13.11
CA SER A 140 -1.30 34.97 13.82
C SER A 140 -2.72 35.50 13.60
N ASP A 141 -3.52 34.85 12.75
CA ASP A 141 -4.89 35.25 12.41
C ASP A 141 -5.88 34.09 12.71
N PRO A 142 -6.81 34.26 13.67
CA PRO A 142 -7.82 33.24 14.00
C PRO A 142 -8.82 32.95 12.86
N LYS A 143 -8.75 33.65 11.72
CA LYS A 143 -9.67 33.47 10.57
C LYS A 143 -9.07 32.71 9.38
N GLN A 144 -7.77 32.41 9.35
CA GLN A 144 -7.16 31.66 8.24
C GLN A 144 -6.90 30.21 8.64
N LYS A 145 -7.91 29.33 8.58
CA LYS A 145 -7.67 27.89 8.77
C LYS A 145 -7.06 27.27 7.51
N MET A 146 -5.74 27.11 7.45
CA MET A 146 -5.13 26.11 6.57
C MET A 146 -4.81 24.86 7.41
N THR A 147 -5.76 23.93 7.39
CA THR A 147 -5.79 22.70 8.18
C THR A 147 -5.32 21.54 7.30
N VAL A 148 -4.32 20.77 7.76
CA VAL A 148 -4.13 19.38 7.30
C VAL A 148 -5.45 18.64 7.62
N TRP A 149 -6.34 18.44 6.65
CA TRP A 149 -7.57 17.66 6.88
C TRP A 149 -7.24 16.17 6.85
N VAL A 150 -6.51 15.70 7.86
CA VAL A 150 -6.54 14.29 8.24
C VAL A 150 -7.75 14.16 9.15
N GLN A 151 -8.97 14.09 8.58
CA GLN A 151 -10.13 13.65 9.36
C GLN A 151 -9.92 12.16 9.70
N ALA A 152 -9.17 11.87 10.76
CA ALA A 152 -9.49 10.71 11.59
C ALA A 152 -10.84 11.02 12.23
N HIS A 153 -11.75 10.05 12.22
CA HIS A 153 -13.20 10.25 12.30
C HIS A 153 -13.76 11.06 13.51
N ASP A 154 -12.92 11.54 14.44
CA ASP A 154 -13.31 12.27 15.65
C ASP A 154 -12.35 13.40 16.11
N THR A 155 -11.51 13.97 15.24
CA THR A 155 -10.56 15.03 15.68
C THR A 155 -10.79 16.41 15.03
N PRO A 156 -11.10 17.46 15.82
CA PRO A 156 -11.27 18.84 15.33
C PRO A 156 -9.98 19.55 14.89
N GLN A 157 -8.81 18.91 14.99
CA GLN A 157 -7.49 19.52 14.79
C GLN A 157 -6.68 18.75 13.74
N PRO A 158 -5.84 19.45 12.95
CA PRO A 158 -4.96 18.80 11.98
C PRO A 158 -3.93 17.91 12.69
N ILE A 159 -3.88 16.63 12.31
CA ILE A 159 -2.89 15.69 12.84
C ILE A 159 -1.63 15.81 11.98
N GLU A 160 -0.61 16.46 12.53
CA GLU A 160 0.70 16.67 11.89
C GLU A 160 1.69 15.52 12.14
N LYS A 161 1.36 14.67 13.11
CA LYS A 161 2.16 13.54 13.56
C LYS A 161 1.23 12.44 14.00
N MET A 162 1.53 11.22 13.56
CA MET A 162 0.96 10.01 14.12
C MET A 162 2.07 9.09 14.58
N SER A 163 1.91 8.49 15.75
CA SER A 163 2.84 7.50 16.29
C SER A 163 2.05 6.33 16.87
N GLY A 164 2.42 5.13 16.44
CA GLY A 164 1.86 3.87 16.91
C GLY A 164 2.86 3.08 17.75
N LYS A 165 2.43 1.90 18.18
CA LYS A 165 3.32 0.96 18.88
C LYS A 165 4.40 0.47 17.92
N LYS A 166 5.65 0.51 18.38
CA LYS A 166 6.77 -0.11 17.68
C LYS A 166 6.65 -1.62 17.81
N THR A 167 6.75 -2.33 16.70
CA THR A 167 6.62 -3.79 16.68
C THR A 167 7.92 -4.49 16.30
N GLY A 168 8.90 -3.76 15.76
CA GLY A 168 10.27 -4.22 15.58
C GLY A 168 11.16 -4.01 16.82
N GLY A 169 11.95 -5.03 17.17
CA GLY A 169 12.85 -4.99 18.33
C GLY A 169 14.33 -4.76 18.02
N LYS A 170 14.75 -4.82 16.74
CA LYS A 170 16.18 -4.85 16.36
C LYS A 170 16.81 -3.46 16.33
N ARG A 171 16.19 -2.53 15.60
CA ARG A 171 16.60 -1.13 15.51
C ARG A 171 15.42 -0.27 15.09
N ASN A 172 15.49 1.02 15.43
CA ASN A 172 14.54 2.04 14.99
C ASN A 172 15.32 3.19 14.37
N PHE A 173 14.81 3.77 13.30
CA PHE A 173 15.42 4.92 12.65
C PHE A 173 14.35 5.81 12.03
N SER A 174 14.72 7.07 11.75
CA SER A 174 13.89 7.97 10.97
C SER A 174 14.42 8.05 9.54
N VAL A 175 13.49 8.00 8.58
CA VAL A 175 13.73 8.23 7.17
C VAL A 175 13.07 9.53 6.75
N THR A 176 13.73 10.30 5.90
CA THR A 176 13.10 11.44 5.22
C THR A 176 12.72 11.03 3.80
N GLY A 177 11.44 11.16 3.45
CA GLY A 177 10.97 10.76 2.14
C GLY A 177 9.45 10.78 2.02
N ARG A 178 8.90 9.83 1.25
CA ARG A 178 7.46 9.71 1.03
C ARG A 178 7.03 8.28 0.72
N ILE A 179 5.78 7.97 1.03
CA ILE A 179 5.12 6.73 0.64
C ILE A 179 4.78 6.78 -0.85
N LEU A 180 5.02 5.66 -1.54
CA LEU A 180 4.74 5.47 -2.96
C LEU A 180 3.50 4.60 -3.18
N SER A 181 3.28 3.60 -2.33
CA SER A 181 2.12 2.71 -2.41
C SER A 181 1.76 2.15 -1.04
N LEU A 182 0.49 1.79 -0.87
CA LEU A 182 -0.01 1.06 0.29
C LEU A 182 -1.18 0.18 -0.13
N GLU A 183 -1.09 -1.13 0.10
CA GLU A 183 -2.08 -2.14 -0.28
C GLU A 183 -2.47 -2.98 0.94
N TYR A 184 -3.77 -3.24 1.11
CA TYR A 184 -4.27 -4.18 2.09
C TYR A 184 -4.09 -5.63 1.61
N LYS A 185 -3.22 -6.40 2.28
CA LYS A 185 -2.89 -7.79 1.89
C LYS A 185 -3.61 -8.87 2.72
N GLY A 186 -4.54 -8.48 3.60
CA GLY A 186 -5.16 -9.29 4.65
C GLY A 186 -5.37 -10.78 4.33
N THR A 187 -4.56 -11.64 4.95
CA THR A 187 -4.76 -13.09 4.96
C THR A 187 -5.08 -13.65 6.35
N MET A 188 -4.73 -13.00 7.47
CA MET A 188 -5.18 -13.39 8.83
C MET A 188 -5.14 -12.28 9.88
N VAL A 189 -4.27 -11.28 9.73
CA VAL A 189 -4.19 -10.07 10.56
C VAL A 189 -4.11 -8.91 9.59
N GLY A 190 -4.97 -7.90 9.74
CA GLY A 190 -5.06 -6.73 8.86
C GLY A 190 -3.70 -6.05 8.70
N THR A 191 -2.99 -6.43 7.64
CA THR A 191 -1.64 -5.97 7.34
C THR A 191 -1.71 -5.21 6.04
N TYR A 192 -1.18 -3.99 6.09
CA TYR A 192 -1.02 -3.14 4.94
C TYR A 192 0.44 -3.20 4.54
N GLU A 193 0.70 -3.43 3.27
CA GLU A 193 2.03 -3.56 2.70
C GLU A 193 2.25 -2.41 1.73
N GLY A 194 3.38 -1.73 1.87
CA GLY A 194 3.64 -0.51 1.14
C GLY A 194 5.09 -0.37 0.71
N LEU A 195 5.34 0.66 -0.09
CA LEU A 195 6.66 1.08 -0.50
C LEU A 195 6.88 2.54 -0.09
N TYR A 196 8.03 2.86 0.46
CA TYR A 196 8.45 4.24 0.66
C TYR A 196 9.75 4.53 -0.08
N LEU A 197 9.88 5.75 -0.57
CA LEU A 197 11.13 6.30 -1.10
C LEU A 197 11.90 6.94 0.06
N ASP A 198 13.05 6.38 0.41
CA ASP A 198 14.08 7.07 1.18
C ASP A 198 14.77 8.06 0.24
N GLU A 199 14.46 9.34 0.39
CA GLU A 199 15.03 10.38 -0.46
C GLU A 199 16.47 10.75 -0.08
N SER A 200 16.89 10.46 1.15
CA SER A 200 18.27 10.70 1.59
C SER A 200 19.24 9.73 0.93
N ARG A 201 18.79 8.51 0.67
CA ARG A 201 19.59 7.43 0.07
C ARG A 201 19.22 7.12 -1.38
N GLY A 202 18.09 7.63 -1.85
CA GLY A 202 17.55 7.31 -3.17
C GLY A 202 17.14 5.84 -3.31
N LYS A 203 16.57 5.25 -2.26
CA LYS A 203 16.22 3.81 -2.17
C LYS A 203 14.73 3.61 -1.93
N VAL A 204 14.16 2.50 -2.41
CA VAL A 204 12.71 2.20 -2.26
C VAL A 204 12.48 0.96 -1.43
N HIS A 205 12.09 1.16 -0.18
CA HIS A 205 11.99 0.08 0.80
C HIS A 205 10.55 -0.42 0.95
N PRO A 206 10.36 -1.75 1.09
CA PRO A 206 9.09 -2.29 1.53
C PRO A 206 8.86 -1.99 3.00
N PHE A 207 7.61 -1.78 3.39
CA PHE A 207 7.21 -1.67 4.78
C PHE A 207 5.84 -2.28 5.00
N SER A 208 5.57 -2.64 6.26
CA SER A 208 4.27 -3.12 6.70
C SER A 208 3.67 -2.16 7.74
N ILE A 209 2.34 -2.16 7.85
CA ILE A 209 1.58 -1.52 8.92
C ILE A 209 0.60 -2.57 9.50
N THR A 210 0.52 -2.66 10.83
CA THR A 210 -0.46 -3.52 11.53
C THR A 210 -1.55 -2.76 12.29
N SER A 211 -1.55 -1.43 12.23
CA SER A 211 -2.58 -0.58 12.83
C SER A 211 -3.41 0.05 11.72
N ASP A 212 -4.72 -0.17 11.74
CA ASP A 212 -5.65 0.44 10.79
C ASP A 212 -5.57 1.97 10.84
N GLU A 213 -5.47 2.54 12.03
CA GLU A 213 -5.35 4.00 12.21
C GLU A 213 -4.08 4.55 11.53
N MET A 214 -2.95 3.86 11.65
CA MET A 214 -1.70 4.23 10.96
C MET A 214 -1.82 4.05 9.45
N ALA A 215 -2.53 3.02 8.98
CA ALA A 215 -2.77 2.80 7.56
C ALA A 215 -3.64 3.91 6.96
N GLU A 216 -4.70 4.33 7.67
CA GLU A 216 -5.51 5.48 7.28
C GLU A 216 -4.69 6.78 7.19
N PHE A 217 -3.81 7.00 8.17
CA PHE A 217 -2.93 8.17 8.16
C PHE A 217 -1.91 8.11 7.01
N ALA A 218 -1.36 6.93 6.74
CA ALA A 218 -0.44 6.68 5.64
C ALA A 218 -1.09 6.89 4.26
N TRP A 219 -2.34 6.47 4.05
CA TRP A 219 -3.09 6.78 2.82
C TRP A 219 -3.28 8.28 2.62
N LYS A 220 -3.59 9.01 3.70
CA LYS A 220 -3.71 10.47 3.65
C LYS A 220 -2.35 11.11 3.35
N ALA A 221 -1.27 10.60 3.93
CA ALA A 221 0.08 11.08 3.65
C ALA A 221 0.54 10.85 2.20
N LEU A 222 0.09 9.75 1.56
CA LEU A 222 0.36 9.43 0.15
C LEU A 222 -0.15 10.51 -0.82
N LYS A 223 -1.19 11.28 -0.41
CA LYS A 223 -1.71 12.42 -1.17
C LYS A 223 -0.68 13.50 -1.45
N TYR A 224 0.33 13.62 -0.59
CA TYR A 224 1.33 14.68 -0.66
C TYR A 224 2.61 14.20 -1.37
N ASN A 225 3.10 14.99 -2.30
CA ASN A 225 4.37 14.76 -2.99
C ASN A 225 5.58 15.23 -2.17
N GLY A 226 5.34 16.06 -1.16
CA GLY A 226 6.41 16.61 -0.32
C GLY A 226 7.05 15.57 0.59
N LYS A 227 8.24 15.92 1.10
CA LYS A 227 9.02 15.05 2.00
C LYS A 227 8.53 15.18 3.43
N TYR A 228 8.32 14.04 4.08
CA TYR A 228 8.03 13.95 5.51
C TYR A 228 8.93 12.91 6.17
N TYR A 229 8.85 12.82 7.49
CA TYR A 229 9.63 11.91 8.28
C TYR A 229 8.81 10.66 8.59
N MET A 230 9.42 9.51 8.39
CA MET A 230 8.85 8.18 8.68
C MET A 230 9.70 7.51 9.75
N GLY A 231 9.08 7.04 10.83
CA GLY A 231 9.71 6.20 11.83
C GLY A 231 9.55 4.74 11.44
N ILE A 232 10.68 4.08 11.22
CA ILE A 232 10.73 2.68 10.81
C ILE A 232 11.34 1.85 11.93
N SER A 233 10.65 0.78 12.31
CA SER A 233 11.16 -0.25 13.22
C SER A 233 11.49 -1.52 12.44
N VAL A 234 12.58 -2.20 12.81
CA VAL A 234 13.01 -3.44 12.14
C VAL A 234 12.79 -4.63 13.07
N ALA A 235 12.09 -5.65 12.57
CA ALA A 235 11.85 -6.89 13.28
C ALA A 235 13.09 -7.82 13.26
N PHE A 236 13.21 -8.69 14.26
CA PHE A 236 14.19 -9.78 14.26
C PHE A 236 13.76 -10.97 13.40
N VAL A 237 12.44 -11.18 13.28
CA VAL A 237 11.82 -12.25 12.51
C VAL A 237 10.59 -11.67 11.82
N THR A 238 10.49 -11.84 10.50
CA THR A 238 9.28 -11.56 9.72
C THR A 238 8.19 -12.52 10.21
N GLY A 239 7.23 -12.00 10.99
CA GLY A 239 6.10 -12.79 11.49
C GLY A 239 5.05 -12.98 10.39
N LEU A 240 3.83 -12.50 10.62
CA LEU A 240 2.71 -12.57 9.67
C LEU A 240 2.76 -11.47 8.57
N ARG A 241 3.89 -10.78 8.41
CA ARG A 241 4.06 -9.61 7.53
C ARG A 241 4.92 -9.95 6.33
N GLN A 242 4.83 -9.17 5.26
CA GLN A 242 5.72 -9.33 4.10
C GLN A 242 7.05 -8.59 4.26
N SER A 243 7.12 -7.58 5.11
CA SER A 243 8.34 -6.79 5.36
C SER A 243 8.85 -6.92 6.80
N ASP A 244 10.17 -6.87 6.93
CA ASP A 244 10.87 -6.70 8.22
C ASP A 244 10.80 -5.27 8.74
N TYR A 245 10.43 -4.31 7.88
CA TYR A 245 10.30 -2.91 8.19
C TYR A 245 8.85 -2.58 8.55
N ASP A 246 8.63 -2.03 9.72
CA ASP A 246 7.31 -1.63 10.22
C ASP A 246 7.26 -0.12 10.40
N LEU A 247 6.31 0.52 9.74
CA LEU A 247 6.08 1.96 9.84
C LEU A 247 5.27 2.24 11.11
N PHE A 248 5.91 2.87 12.09
CA PHE A 248 5.29 3.19 13.37
C PHE A 248 5.07 4.69 13.57
N GLU A 249 5.64 5.56 12.75
CA GLU A 249 5.46 7.01 12.87
C GLU A 249 5.47 7.69 11.50
N ILE A 250 4.58 8.66 11.31
CA ILE A 250 4.65 9.64 10.22
C ILE A 250 4.59 11.02 10.87
N ASN A 251 5.53 11.89 10.52
CA ASN A 251 5.67 13.23 11.08
C ASN A 251 6.01 14.23 9.97
N PHE A 252 5.19 15.27 9.83
CA PHE A 252 5.37 16.29 8.80
C PHE A 252 6.33 17.42 9.20
N LYS A 253 6.78 17.47 10.46
CA LYS A 253 7.58 18.59 11.02
C LYS A 253 9.02 18.23 11.34
N GLU A 254 9.23 17.10 12.00
CA GLU A 254 10.53 16.75 12.57
C GLU A 254 10.86 15.26 12.43
N PRO A 255 12.15 14.88 12.51
CA PRO A 255 12.56 13.49 12.48
C PRO A 255 11.83 12.61 13.50
N ALA A 256 11.50 11.40 13.06
CA ALA A 256 10.77 10.44 13.87
C ALA A 256 11.59 9.98 15.09
N GLY A 257 10.90 9.68 16.19
CA GLY A 257 11.55 9.39 17.47
C GLY A 257 12.05 10.63 18.24
N GLY A 258 11.76 11.84 17.77
CA GLY A 258 11.84 13.05 18.58
C GLY A 258 11.00 12.89 19.84
N LEU A 259 11.62 13.12 21.01
CA LEU A 259 10.91 13.14 22.30
C LEU A 259 9.76 14.14 22.17
N GLU A 260 8.53 13.71 22.46
CA GLU A 260 7.46 14.67 22.76
C GLU A 260 8.01 15.59 23.85
N LYS A 261 8.09 16.91 23.57
CA LYS A 261 8.27 17.87 24.64
C LYS A 261 7.10 17.67 25.59
N GLN A 262 7.36 17.04 26.73
CA GLN A 262 6.40 17.01 27.82
C GLN A 262 5.97 18.46 28.05
N LYS A 263 4.68 18.74 27.80
CA LYS A 263 4.10 20.02 28.19
C LYS A 263 4.29 20.10 29.71
N LYS A 264 5.20 20.98 30.14
CA LYS A 264 5.29 21.42 31.53
C LYS A 264 4.05 22.24 31.87
#